data_AF-A0A950TRX4-F1
#
_entry.id   AF-A0A950TRX4-F1
#
_cell.length_a   1.000
_cell.length_b   1.000
_cell.length_c   1.000
_cell.angle_alpha   90.00
_cell.angle_beta   90.00
_cell.angle_gamma   90.00
#
_symmetry.space_group_name_H-M   'P 1'
#
loop_
_entity.id
_entity.type
_entity.pdbx_description
1 polymer ?
#
loop_
_entity_poly.entity_id
_entity_poly.type
_entity_poly.pdbx_seq_one_letter_code
_entity_poly.pdbx_strand_id
1 'polypeptide(L)'
;MESDAAGIRSFKGIPYAAPPVGDLRWHDPRPVNEWQGERKADTFGPRCMQTTRLGNIDPLNPRMSEDCLYLNVWTPAKSADERLPVMVRIYGGSFNVGVGSEPWYNGASLAKKGVVVVTLNYRVDVFGFLATAELTTESGNGASGNYGLMDQIAALGWVKRNIAAFGGDPDRVTVFGELAGSLSVSGLMASPLARGLFQRAIGESGAMLYPGKSPYALQPFRVAEQSGAKFAELLSAHSLAELRAKPAEEVLDAAAKNASIIGTSRLPIIDGHVLPIPVSEIFAKAGGVLFGEVG
;
A
#
# COMPACT_ATOMS: atom_id res chain seq x y z
N MET A 1 -3.10 -3.55 -24.45
CA MET A 1 -1.63 -3.40 -24.36
C MET A 1 -1.23 -2.24 -25.23
N GLU A 2 -0.43 -1.31 -24.70
CA GLU A 2 0.12 -0.20 -25.46
C GLU A 2 1.64 -0.37 -25.49
N SER A 3 2.26 -0.30 -26.68
CA SER A 3 3.70 -0.33 -26.86
C SER A 3 4.21 1.02 -27.32
N ASP A 4 5.22 1.59 -26.65
CA ASP A 4 5.86 2.83 -27.11
C ASP A 4 6.84 2.58 -28.28
N ALA A 5 7.33 3.66 -28.90
CA ALA A 5 8.30 3.58 -30.01
C ALA A 5 9.64 2.92 -29.62
N ALA A 6 9.90 2.72 -28.32
CA ALA A 6 11.06 2.01 -27.81
C ALA A 6 10.78 0.53 -27.50
N GLY A 7 9.58 0.03 -27.82
CA GLY A 7 9.18 -1.36 -27.60
C GLY A 7 8.75 -1.68 -26.17
N ILE A 8 8.53 -0.67 -25.31
CA ILE A 8 8.06 -0.90 -23.94
C ILE A 8 6.57 -1.18 -23.96
N ARG A 9 6.19 -2.37 -23.48
CA ARG A 9 4.78 -2.77 -23.32
C ARG A 9 4.28 -2.29 -21.97
N SER A 10 3.10 -1.67 -21.94
CA SER A 10 2.43 -1.24 -20.71
C SER A 10 1.08 -1.93 -20.53
N PHE A 11 0.81 -2.30 -19.28
CA PHE A 11 -0.44 -2.89 -18.81
C PHE A 11 -0.90 -2.07 -17.60
N LYS A 12 -2.06 -1.44 -17.69
CA LYS A 12 -2.55 -0.48 -16.69
C LYS A 12 -3.88 -0.96 -16.12
N GLY A 13 -4.11 -0.73 -14.82
CA GLY A 13 -5.38 -1.08 -14.18
C GLY A 13 -5.60 -2.58 -13.99
N ILE A 14 -4.55 -3.34 -13.67
CA ILE A 14 -4.67 -4.76 -13.33
C ILE A 14 -5.10 -4.90 -11.87
N PRO A 15 -6.24 -5.54 -11.55
CA PRO A 15 -6.66 -5.75 -10.16
C PRO A 15 -5.70 -6.73 -9.48
N TYR A 16 -5.22 -6.40 -8.28
CA TYR A 16 -4.42 -7.32 -7.47
C TYR A 16 -5.15 -7.83 -6.22
N ALA A 17 -6.27 -7.20 -5.86
CA ALA A 17 -7.20 -7.63 -4.82
C ALA A 17 -8.65 -7.31 -5.23
N ALA A 18 -9.62 -7.91 -4.55
CA ALA A 18 -11.04 -7.54 -4.69
C ALA A 18 -11.27 -6.09 -4.24
N PRO A 19 -12.28 -5.39 -4.81
CA PRO A 19 -12.63 -4.03 -4.40
C PRO A 19 -12.96 -3.98 -2.88
N PRO A 20 -12.30 -3.12 -2.09
CA PRO A 20 -12.51 -3.02 -0.64
C PRO A 20 -13.75 -2.15 -0.32
N VAL A 21 -14.89 -2.52 -0.88
CA VAL A 21 -16.17 -1.79 -0.77
C VAL A 21 -17.19 -2.57 0.06
N GLY A 22 -18.20 -1.87 0.59
CA GLY A 22 -19.24 -2.50 1.41
C GLY A 22 -18.63 -3.21 2.63
N ASP A 23 -18.92 -4.49 2.78
CA ASP A 23 -18.39 -5.32 3.88
C ASP A 23 -16.87 -5.48 3.84
N LEU A 24 -16.22 -5.23 2.70
CA LEU A 24 -14.76 -5.24 2.57
C LEU A 24 -14.10 -3.90 2.90
N ARG A 25 -14.88 -2.85 3.19
CA ARG A 25 -14.33 -1.60 3.69
C ARG A 25 -13.70 -1.84 5.07
N TRP A 26 -12.45 -1.40 5.23
CA TRP A 26 -11.60 -1.69 6.40
C TRP A 26 -11.45 -3.19 6.68
N HIS A 27 -11.32 -3.98 5.63
CA HIS A 27 -10.93 -5.38 5.73
C HIS A 27 -9.58 -5.59 5.01
N ASP A 28 -8.80 -6.57 5.45
CA ASP A 28 -7.66 -7.13 4.71
C ASP A 28 -8.02 -7.36 3.23
N PRO A 29 -7.11 -7.08 2.28
CA PRO A 29 -7.34 -7.29 0.87
C PRO A 29 -7.70 -8.75 0.57
N ARG A 30 -8.82 -8.97 -0.11
CA ARG A 30 -9.29 -10.30 -0.51
C ARG A 30 -8.80 -10.66 -1.92
N PRO A 31 -8.70 -11.95 -2.26
CA PRO A 31 -8.35 -12.38 -3.61
C PRO A 31 -9.26 -11.71 -4.66
N VAL A 32 -8.69 -11.42 -5.83
CA VAL A 32 -9.45 -10.83 -6.94
C VAL A 32 -10.59 -11.77 -7.35
N ASN A 33 -11.76 -11.21 -7.65
CA ASN A 33 -12.85 -11.96 -8.25
C ASN A 33 -12.42 -12.48 -9.62
N GLU A 34 -12.54 -13.79 -9.85
CA GLU A 34 -12.23 -14.39 -11.14
C GLU A 34 -13.09 -13.78 -12.25
N TRP A 35 -12.52 -13.63 -13.44
CA TRP A 35 -13.23 -13.19 -14.64
C TRP A 35 -12.97 -14.16 -15.78
N GLN A 36 -13.92 -14.24 -16.71
CA GLN A 36 -13.80 -15.04 -17.92
C GLN A 36 -13.34 -14.17 -19.08
N GLY A 37 -12.48 -14.72 -19.94
CA GLY A 37 -11.96 -14.03 -21.12
C GLY A 37 -10.88 -12.98 -20.81
N GLU A 38 -10.65 -12.10 -21.78
CA GLU A 38 -9.58 -11.10 -21.70
C GLU A 38 -10.04 -9.83 -20.97
N ARG A 39 -9.21 -9.36 -20.03
CA ARG A 39 -9.40 -8.06 -19.38
C ARG A 39 -8.55 -7.00 -20.08
N LYS A 40 -9.20 -5.94 -20.55
CA LYS A 40 -8.53 -4.78 -21.13
C LYS A 40 -7.73 -4.04 -20.04
N ALA A 41 -6.43 -3.92 -20.24
CA ALA A 41 -5.48 -3.32 -19.29
C ALA A 41 -4.66 -2.19 -19.96
N ASP A 42 -5.32 -1.18 -20.51
CA ASP A 42 -4.68 -0.02 -21.16
C ASP A 42 -5.01 1.33 -20.49
N THR A 43 -5.83 1.29 -19.44
CA THR A 43 -6.30 2.47 -18.71
C THR A 43 -5.98 2.30 -17.23
N PHE A 44 -5.46 3.35 -16.59
CA PHE A 44 -5.18 3.33 -15.15
C PHE A 44 -6.45 3.11 -14.32
N GLY A 45 -6.35 2.33 -13.25
CA GLY A 45 -7.40 2.22 -12.24
C GLY A 45 -7.67 3.57 -11.54
N PRO A 46 -8.83 3.75 -10.88
CA PRO A 46 -9.11 4.98 -10.16
C PRO A 46 -8.16 5.14 -8.96
N ARG A 47 -7.96 6.39 -8.55
CA ARG A 47 -7.25 6.73 -7.32
C ARG A 47 -8.04 6.25 -6.11
N CYS A 48 -7.37 5.84 -5.04
CA CYS A 48 -8.05 5.58 -3.77
C CYS A 48 -8.67 6.86 -3.22
N MET A 49 -9.76 6.73 -2.45
CA MET A 49 -10.41 7.85 -1.75
C MET A 49 -9.37 8.64 -0.94
N GLN A 50 -9.21 9.92 -1.28
CA GLN A 50 -8.17 10.78 -0.70
C GLN A 50 -8.54 12.26 -0.87
N THR A 51 -7.99 13.11 -0.01
CA THR A 51 -8.27 14.54 -0.09
C THR A 51 -7.66 15.19 -1.35
N THR A 52 -8.42 16.06 -2.00
CA THR A 52 -7.94 16.89 -3.12
C THR A 52 -7.50 18.29 -2.66
N ARG A 53 -7.59 18.59 -1.35
CA ARG A 53 -7.23 19.90 -0.78
C ARG A 53 -5.75 20.25 -0.93
N LEU A 54 -4.89 19.25 -1.17
CA LEU A 54 -3.46 19.42 -1.42
C LEU A 54 -3.14 19.64 -2.92
N GLY A 55 -4.16 19.80 -3.76
CA GLY A 55 -4.03 19.93 -5.21
C GLY A 55 -4.35 18.63 -5.94
N ASN A 56 -4.45 18.71 -7.27
CA ASN A 56 -4.69 17.53 -8.10
C ASN A 56 -3.37 16.81 -8.39
N ILE A 57 -3.13 15.72 -7.65
CA ILE A 57 -1.86 14.96 -7.69
C ILE A 57 -1.68 14.20 -9.01
N ASP A 58 -2.78 13.87 -9.68
CA ASP A 58 -2.76 13.31 -11.03
C ASP A 58 -3.89 13.92 -11.87
N PRO A 59 -3.63 15.04 -12.59
CA PRO A 59 -4.65 15.67 -13.42
C PRO A 59 -5.09 14.81 -14.61
N LEU A 60 -4.33 13.75 -14.95
CA LEU A 60 -4.65 12.85 -16.05
C LEU A 60 -5.53 11.67 -15.62
N ASN A 61 -5.68 11.43 -14.32
CA ASN A 61 -6.57 10.43 -13.76
C ASN A 61 -7.58 11.06 -12.78
N PRO A 62 -8.69 11.64 -13.28
CA PRO A 62 -9.65 12.33 -12.43
C PRO A 62 -10.44 11.36 -11.54
N ARG A 63 -10.49 10.07 -11.87
CA ARG A 63 -11.33 9.07 -11.18
C ARG A 63 -10.81 8.79 -9.78
N MET A 64 -11.72 8.77 -8.81
CA MET A 64 -11.46 8.43 -7.43
C MET A 64 -12.55 7.47 -6.96
N SER A 65 -12.16 6.41 -6.26
CA SER A 65 -13.07 5.36 -5.79
C SER A 65 -12.44 4.58 -4.64
N GLU A 66 -13.28 3.90 -3.85
CA GLU A 66 -12.82 2.85 -2.95
C GLU A 66 -12.39 1.58 -3.68
N ASP A 67 -12.96 1.29 -4.85
CA ASP A 67 -12.45 0.27 -5.75
C ASP A 67 -11.16 0.77 -6.41
N CYS A 68 -10.04 0.72 -5.69
CA CYS A 68 -8.77 1.31 -6.13
C CYS A 68 -7.58 0.34 -6.12
N LEU A 69 -7.75 -0.93 -5.76
CA LEU A 69 -6.66 -1.91 -5.59
C LEU A 69 -6.14 -2.48 -6.92
N TYR A 70 -5.54 -1.59 -7.70
CA TYR A 70 -4.98 -1.85 -9.02
C TYR A 70 -3.48 -1.60 -9.07
N LEU A 71 -2.79 -2.31 -9.96
CA LEU A 71 -1.39 -2.10 -10.30
C LEU A 71 -1.19 -1.96 -11.81
N ASN A 72 0.00 -1.50 -12.18
CA ASN A 72 0.42 -1.28 -13.56
C ASN A 72 1.81 -1.89 -13.77
N VAL A 73 2.06 -2.41 -14.97
CA VAL A 73 3.32 -3.07 -15.35
C VAL A 73 3.86 -2.44 -16.63
N TRP A 74 5.15 -2.10 -16.62
CA TRP A 74 5.92 -1.75 -17.81
C TRP A 74 7.03 -2.78 -18.00
N THR A 75 7.14 -3.35 -19.19
CA THR A 75 8.14 -4.38 -19.49
C THR A 75 8.80 -4.14 -20.85
N PRO A 76 10.14 -4.20 -20.92
CA PRO A 76 10.87 -4.25 -22.18
C PRO A 76 10.96 -5.68 -22.73
N ALA A 77 10.59 -6.69 -21.94
CA ALA A 77 10.71 -8.08 -22.33
C ALA A 77 9.80 -8.38 -23.53
N LYS A 78 10.30 -9.18 -24.45
CA LYS A 78 9.62 -9.73 -25.63
C LYS A 78 9.05 -11.12 -25.33
N SER A 79 9.63 -11.86 -24.38
CA SER A 79 9.11 -13.16 -23.92
C SER A 79 9.13 -13.29 -22.39
N ALA A 80 8.41 -14.29 -21.88
CA ALA A 80 8.40 -14.63 -20.44
C ALA A 80 9.75 -15.18 -19.94
N ASP A 81 10.56 -15.74 -20.84
CA ASP A 81 11.82 -16.44 -20.50
C ASP A 81 12.98 -15.49 -20.17
N GLU A 82 12.85 -14.20 -20.45
CA GLU A 82 13.92 -13.21 -20.24
C GLU A 82 14.26 -12.96 -18.77
N ARG A 83 13.33 -13.23 -17.84
CA ARG A 83 13.55 -13.21 -16.38
C ARG A 83 14.32 -11.96 -15.90
N LEU A 84 13.82 -10.79 -16.30
CA LEU A 84 14.41 -9.49 -15.98
C LEU A 84 14.22 -9.13 -14.49
N PRO A 85 15.11 -8.32 -13.88
CA PRO A 85 14.88 -7.76 -12.55
C PRO A 85 13.56 -6.99 -12.49
N VAL A 86 12.88 -7.08 -11.36
CA VAL A 86 11.60 -6.41 -11.12
C VAL A 86 11.79 -5.29 -10.11
N MET A 87 11.27 -4.10 -10.42
CA MET A 87 11.24 -2.95 -9.51
C MET A 87 9.79 -2.56 -9.20
N VAL A 88 9.40 -2.65 -7.93
CA VAL A 88 8.04 -2.35 -7.45
C VAL A 88 8.04 -1.04 -6.68
N ARG A 89 7.39 -0.02 -7.24
CA ARG A 89 7.30 1.32 -6.64
C ARG A 89 6.12 1.40 -5.68
N ILE A 90 6.40 1.83 -4.45
CA ILE A 90 5.40 2.31 -3.49
C ILE A 90 5.42 3.83 -3.51
N TYR A 91 4.30 4.47 -3.83
CA TYR A 91 4.23 5.94 -3.89
C TYR A 91 4.19 6.58 -2.48
N GLY A 92 4.57 7.85 -2.43
CA GLY A 92 4.62 8.69 -1.24
C GLY A 92 3.26 9.27 -0.84
N GLY A 93 3.22 10.53 -0.40
CA GLY A 93 1.96 11.21 -0.04
C GLY A 93 1.51 11.06 1.43
N SER A 94 2.46 10.83 2.34
CA SER A 94 2.24 10.82 3.79
C SER A 94 1.13 9.87 4.26
N PHE A 95 0.87 8.80 3.51
CA PHE A 95 -0.25 7.87 3.71
C PHE A 95 -1.65 8.48 3.59
N ASN A 96 -1.80 9.74 3.15
CA ASN A 96 -3.09 10.41 3.01
C ASN A 96 -3.52 10.58 1.55
N VAL A 97 -2.55 10.62 0.64
CA VAL A 97 -2.75 10.90 -0.78
C VAL A 97 -1.72 10.16 -1.63
N GLY A 98 -1.84 10.24 -2.95
CA GLY A 98 -0.95 9.67 -3.94
C GLY A 98 -1.61 8.61 -4.80
N VAL A 99 -0.98 8.26 -5.92
CA VAL A 99 -1.46 7.22 -6.82
C VAL A 99 -0.30 6.57 -7.62
N GLY A 100 -0.41 5.29 -7.93
CA GLY A 100 0.55 4.60 -8.79
C GLY A 100 0.53 5.06 -10.26
N SER A 101 -0.44 5.89 -10.67
CA SER A 101 -0.57 6.43 -12.03
C SER A 101 0.07 7.79 -12.23
N GLU A 102 0.65 8.42 -11.19
CA GLU A 102 1.18 9.76 -11.32
C GLU A 102 2.20 9.84 -12.49
N PRO A 103 2.16 10.92 -13.30
CA PRO A 103 3.03 11.03 -14.47
C PRO A 103 4.53 10.88 -14.17
N TRP A 104 4.97 11.34 -12.99
CA TRP A 104 6.35 11.22 -12.51
C TRP A 104 6.78 9.77 -12.26
N TYR A 105 5.82 8.87 -12.06
CA TYR A 105 6.03 7.44 -11.81
C TYR A 105 5.89 6.59 -13.07
N ASN A 106 5.76 7.20 -14.25
CA ASN A 106 5.71 6.46 -15.52
C ASN A 106 6.92 5.51 -15.64
N GLY A 107 6.63 4.21 -15.59
CA GLY A 107 7.64 3.15 -15.54
C GLY A 107 8.44 2.99 -16.83
N ALA A 108 8.02 3.58 -17.95
CA ALA A 108 8.66 3.37 -19.25
C ALA A 108 10.14 3.79 -19.27
N SER A 109 10.49 4.90 -18.64
CA SER A 109 11.88 5.39 -18.60
C SER A 109 12.82 4.44 -17.86
N LEU A 110 12.34 3.82 -16.79
CA LEU A 110 13.12 2.84 -16.03
C LEU A 110 13.12 1.48 -16.73
N ALA A 111 11.99 1.08 -17.34
CA ALA A 111 11.89 -0.15 -18.12
C ALA A 111 12.88 -0.19 -19.30
N LYS A 112 13.16 0.96 -19.94
CA LYS A 112 14.21 1.10 -20.97
C LYS A 112 15.62 0.71 -20.49
N LYS A 113 15.85 0.63 -19.18
CA LYS A 113 17.10 0.16 -18.57
C LYS A 113 17.15 -1.35 -18.36
N GLY A 114 16.19 -2.11 -18.90
CA GLY A 114 16.20 -3.59 -18.85
C GLY A 114 15.60 -4.16 -17.57
N VAL A 115 14.58 -3.51 -17.01
CA VAL A 115 13.86 -3.99 -15.82
C VAL A 115 12.35 -3.98 -16.05
N VAL A 116 11.63 -4.88 -15.39
CA VAL A 116 10.17 -4.80 -15.30
C VAL A 116 9.81 -3.85 -14.16
N VAL A 117 8.98 -2.85 -14.44
CA VAL A 117 8.55 -1.86 -13.45
C VAL A 117 7.10 -2.10 -13.09
N VAL A 118 6.80 -2.14 -11.80
CA VAL A 118 5.44 -2.24 -11.26
C VAL A 118 5.15 -1.00 -10.43
N THR A 119 4.04 -0.33 -10.69
CA THR A 119 3.47 0.68 -9.77
C THR A 119 2.12 0.18 -9.28
N LEU A 120 1.71 0.57 -8.08
CA LEU A 120 0.44 0.13 -7.51
C LEU A 120 -0.25 1.24 -6.74
N ASN A 121 -1.57 1.12 -6.61
CA ASN A 121 -2.38 1.85 -5.64
C ASN A 121 -2.44 1.06 -4.33
N TYR A 122 -2.56 1.73 -3.18
CA TYR A 122 -2.91 1.11 -1.90
C TYR A 122 -3.85 2.05 -1.13
N ARG A 123 -4.72 1.53 -0.25
CA ARG A 123 -5.62 2.40 0.50
C ARG A 123 -4.83 3.38 1.36
N VAL A 124 -5.25 4.64 1.34
CA VAL A 124 -4.68 5.76 2.09
C VAL A 124 -5.71 6.32 3.07
N ASP A 125 -5.27 7.23 3.93
CA ASP A 125 -6.11 7.95 4.88
C ASP A 125 -6.87 6.96 5.78
N VAL A 126 -8.05 7.34 6.27
CA VAL A 126 -8.89 6.53 7.13
C VAL A 126 -9.36 5.25 6.43
N PHE A 127 -9.37 5.20 5.09
CA PHE A 127 -9.70 3.98 4.34
C PHE A 127 -8.61 2.91 4.47
N GLY A 128 -7.35 3.33 4.61
CA GLY A 128 -6.20 2.43 4.73
C GLY A 128 -5.76 2.13 6.15
N PHE A 129 -6.16 2.95 7.13
CA PHE A 129 -5.51 2.94 8.45
C PHE A 129 -6.46 3.09 9.65
N LEU A 130 -7.78 3.07 9.46
CA LEU A 130 -8.72 3.08 10.58
C LEU A 130 -8.59 1.79 11.41
N ALA A 131 -8.60 1.93 12.74
CA ALA A 131 -8.68 0.82 13.68
C ALA A 131 -9.83 1.08 14.66
N THR A 132 -10.67 0.09 14.94
CA THR A 132 -11.71 0.13 15.98
C THR A 132 -11.81 -1.24 16.65
N ALA A 133 -12.38 -1.31 17.85
CA ALA A 133 -12.52 -2.57 18.59
C ALA A 133 -13.36 -3.61 17.81
N GLU A 134 -14.39 -3.17 17.09
CA GLU A 134 -15.22 -4.03 16.24
C GLU A 134 -14.43 -4.60 15.06
N LEU A 135 -13.61 -3.77 14.40
CA LEU A 135 -12.71 -4.22 13.32
C LEU A 135 -11.67 -5.23 13.85
N THR A 136 -11.13 -4.98 15.03
CA THR A 136 -10.18 -5.88 15.71
C THR A 136 -10.81 -7.22 16.04
N THR A 137 -12.08 -7.20 16.45
CA THR A 137 -12.84 -8.42 16.74
C THR A 137 -13.14 -9.20 15.46
N GLU A 138 -13.54 -8.50 14.39
CA GLU A 138 -13.87 -9.10 13.09
C GLU A 138 -12.65 -9.74 12.40
N SER A 139 -11.48 -9.13 12.52
CA SER A 139 -10.27 -9.61 11.83
C SER A 139 -9.81 -11.00 12.28
N GLY A 140 -10.12 -11.40 13.52
CA GLY A 140 -9.71 -12.68 14.10
C GLY A 140 -8.21 -12.81 14.38
N ASN A 141 -7.39 -11.82 14.01
CA ASN A 141 -5.95 -11.79 14.24
C ASN A 141 -5.56 -10.93 15.47
N GLY A 142 -6.55 -10.35 16.16
CA GLY A 142 -6.34 -9.51 17.34
C GLY A 142 -5.83 -8.10 17.01
N ALA A 143 -5.89 -7.68 15.74
CA ALA A 143 -5.43 -6.39 15.25
C ALA A 143 -6.40 -5.80 14.20
N SER A 144 -6.36 -4.47 14.04
CA SER A 144 -7.03 -3.74 12.95
C SER A 144 -6.20 -2.54 12.52
N GLY A 145 -6.56 -1.90 11.40
CA GLY A 145 -5.72 -0.89 10.75
C GLY A 145 -4.63 -1.52 9.87
N ASN A 146 -3.66 -0.71 9.46
CA ASN A 146 -2.58 -1.12 8.54
C ASN A 146 -3.04 -1.73 7.20
N TYR A 147 -4.32 -1.61 6.81
CA TYR A 147 -4.85 -2.15 5.57
C TYR A 147 -4.09 -1.64 4.34
N GLY A 148 -3.62 -0.39 4.35
CA GLY A 148 -2.77 0.16 3.29
C GLY A 148 -1.42 -0.57 3.16
N LEU A 149 -0.82 -1.04 4.27
CA LEU A 149 0.37 -1.90 4.21
C LEU A 149 0.01 -3.32 3.74
N MET A 150 -1.12 -3.86 4.18
CA MET A 150 -1.61 -5.16 3.71
C MET A 150 -1.90 -5.16 2.21
N ASP A 151 -2.42 -4.05 1.67
CA ASP A 151 -2.63 -3.85 0.24
C ASP A 151 -1.32 -3.93 -0.54
N GLN A 152 -0.26 -3.28 -0.03
CA GLN A 152 1.08 -3.36 -0.62
C GLN A 152 1.63 -4.80 -0.54
N ILE A 153 1.42 -5.51 0.57
CA ILE A 153 1.80 -6.91 0.73
C ILE A 153 1.05 -7.80 -0.28
N ALA A 154 -0.25 -7.57 -0.46
CA ALA A 154 -1.07 -8.29 -1.44
C ALA A 154 -0.60 -8.04 -2.88
N ALA A 155 -0.25 -6.79 -3.21
CA ALA A 155 0.34 -6.46 -4.51
C ALA A 155 1.70 -7.14 -4.73
N LEU A 156 2.55 -7.22 -3.70
CA LEU A 156 3.80 -7.97 -3.77
C LEU A 156 3.57 -9.48 -3.92
N GLY A 157 2.55 -10.02 -3.25
CA GLY A 157 2.08 -11.39 -3.46
C GLY A 157 1.61 -11.62 -4.91
N TRP A 158 0.92 -10.65 -5.50
CA TRP A 158 0.55 -10.69 -6.92
C TRP A 158 1.80 -10.69 -7.81
N VAL A 159 2.79 -9.82 -7.54
CA VAL A 159 4.05 -9.78 -8.29
C VAL A 159 4.74 -11.14 -8.22
N LYS A 160 4.87 -11.73 -7.03
CA LYS A 160 5.50 -13.04 -6.85
C LYS A 160 4.84 -14.14 -7.70
N ARG A 161 3.52 -14.13 -7.80
CA ARG A 161 2.75 -15.15 -8.55
C ARG A 161 2.70 -14.91 -10.05
N ASN A 162 2.74 -13.66 -10.51
CA ASN A 162 2.34 -13.31 -11.89
C ASN A 162 3.45 -12.67 -12.74
N ILE A 163 4.48 -12.08 -12.14
CA ILE A 163 5.40 -11.22 -12.89
C ILE A 163 6.24 -11.96 -13.96
N ALA A 164 6.38 -13.28 -13.81
CA ALA A 164 7.01 -14.15 -14.81
C ALA A 164 6.32 -14.06 -16.19
N ALA A 165 4.99 -13.93 -16.22
CA ALA A 165 4.25 -13.78 -17.48
C ALA A 165 4.58 -12.45 -18.22
N PHE A 166 5.14 -11.48 -17.51
CA PHE A 166 5.58 -10.19 -18.05
C PHE A 166 7.09 -10.17 -18.36
N GLY A 167 7.76 -11.31 -18.26
CA GLY A 167 9.21 -11.45 -18.45
C GLY A 167 10.03 -11.00 -17.23
N GLY A 168 9.40 -10.81 -16.06
CA GLY A 168 10.08 -10.48 -14.81
C GLY A 168 10.47 -11.71 -14.01
N ASP A 169 11.51 -11.58 -13.19
CA ASP A 169 11.96 -12.63 -12.28
C ASP A 169 11.39 -12.42 -10.87
N PRO A 170 10.45 -13.27 -10.39
CA PRO A 170 9.87 -13.19 -9.04
C PRO A 170 10.89 -13.42 -7.91
N ASP A 171 12.11 -13.86 -8.21
CA ASP A 171 13.21 -14.03 -7.26
C ASP A 171 14.23 -12.88 -7.31
N ARG A 172 13.99 -11.86 -8.17
CA ARG A 172 14.81 -10.64 -8.29
C ARG A 172 13.96 -9.38 -8.21
N VAL A 173 13.16 -9.29 -7.16
CA VAL A 173 12.26 -8.17 -6.86
C VAL A 173 12.94 -7.16 -5.94
N THR A 174 12.94 -5.90 -6.36
CA THR A 174 13.37 -4.74 -5.57
C THR A 174 12.16 -3.87 -5.27
N VAL A 175 11.85 -3.65 -3.99
CA VAL A 175 10.86 -2.65 -3.58
C VAL A 175 11.54 -1.30 -3.41
N PHE A 176 10.87 -0.23 -3.82
CA PHE A 176 11.40 1.12 -3.65
C PHE A 176 10.30 2.16 -3.49
N GLY A 177 10.60 3.26 -2.82
CA GLY A 177 9.63 4.32 -2.60
C GLY A 177 10.23 5.57 -1.99
N GLU A 178 9.51 6.68 -2.16
CA GLU A 178 9.89 8.00 -1.67
C GLU A 178 8.91 8.46 -0.58
N LEU A 179 9.41 9.19 0.43
CA LEU A 179 8.62 9.71 1.55
C LEU A 179 7.86 8.59 2.27
N ALA A 180 6.52 8.58 2.22
CA ALA A 180 5.70 7.54 2.82
C ALA A 180 5.86 6.18 2.12
N GLY A 181 6.25 6.19 0.84
CA GLY A 181 6.70 4.99 0.14
C GLY A 181 7.99 4.43 0.75
N SER A 182 8.92 5.30 1.16
CA SER A 182 10.14 4.88 1.86
C SER A 182 9.85 4.37 3.28
N LEU A 183 8.92 5.03 4.01
CA LEU A 183 8.39 4.51 5.27
C LEU A 183 7.81 3.11 5.07
N SER A 184 6.98 2.93 4.05
CA SER A 184 6.39 1.64 3.68
C SER A 184 7.46 0.59 3.38
N VAL A 185 8.51 0.92 2.62
CA VAL A 185 9.63 0.01 2.33
C VAL A 185 10.25 -0.52 3.63
N SER A 186 10.56 0.36 4.59
CA SER A 186 11.10 -0.09 5.89
C SER A 186 10.11 -0.92 6.72
N GLY A 187 8.81 -0.59 6.66
CA GLY A 187 7.75 -1.39 7.30
C GLY A 187 7.60 -2.78 6.68
N LEU A 188 7.64 -2.87 5.34
CA LEU A 188 7.60 -4.13 4.60
C LEU A 188 8.84 -5.00 4.90
N MET A 189 10.03 -4.41 5.04
CA MET A 189 11.22 -5.14 5.47
C MET A 189 11.07 -5.76 6.87
N ALA A 190 10.35 -5.08 7.76
CA ALA A 190 10.12 -5.51 9.13
C ALA A 190 8.92 -6.45 9.30
N SER A 191 7.97 -6.45 8.35
CA SER A 191 6.74 -7.23 8.47
C SER A 191 6.99 -8.72 8.22
N PRO A 192 6.58 -9.62 9.13
CA PRO A 192 6.65 -11.06 8.88
C PRO A 192 5.78 -11.48 7.69
N LEU A 193 4.71 -10.74 7.39
CA LEU A 193 3.77 -11.03 6.30
C LEU A 193 4.36 -10.75 4.92
N ALA A 194 5.39 -9.90 4.83
CA ALA A 194 6.06 -9.58 3.58
C ALA A 194 7.29 -10.49 3.29
N ARG A 195 7.60 -11.40 4.21
CA ARG A 195 8.79 -12.26 4.12
C ARG A 195 8.79 -13.09 2.83
N GLY A 196 9.89 -13.01 2.08
CA GLY A 196 10.09 -13.77 0.85
C GLY A 196 9.40 -13.18 -0.39
N LEU A 197 8.68 -12.06 -0.26
CA LEU A 197 8.03 -11.40 -1.39
C LEU A 197 8.97 -10.50 -2.21
N PHE A 198 10.09 -10.07 -1.63
CA PHE A 198 11.12 -9.28 -2.31
C PHE A 198 12.52 -9.56 -1.75
N GLN A 199 13.56 -9.16 -2.49
CA GLN A 199 14.96 -9.44 -2.16
C GLN A 199 15.79 -8.17 -1.91
N ARG A 200 15.37 -7.02 -2.44
CA ARG A 200 16.11 -5.76 -2.31
C ARG A 200 15.15 -4.61 -1.98
N ALA A 201 15.67 -3.59 -1.32
CA ALA A 201 14.91 -2.44 -0.88
C ALA A 201 15.68 -1.14 -1.13
N ILE A 202 14.99 -0.09 -1.57
CA ILE A 202 15.53 1.26 -1.71
C ILE A 202 14.56 2.22 -1.01
N GLY A 203 15.06 2.92 0.00
CA GLY A 203 14.29 3.95 0.70
C GLY A 203 14.80 5.35 0.36
N GLU A 204 13.93 6.18 -0.21
CA GLU A 204 14.23 7.57 -0.57
C GLU A 204 13.55 8.52 0.44
N SER A 205 14.34 9.20 1.29
CA SER A 205 13.86 10.27 2.18
C SER A 205 12.80 9.87 3.24
N GLY A 206 12.92 8.69 3.84
CA GLY A 206 12.14 8.32 5.04
C GLY A 206 12.36 6.90 5.55
N ALA A 207 12.19 6.65 6.85
CA ALA A 207 12.14 5.29 7.41
C ALA A 207 11.29 5.24 8.69
N MET A 208 10.58 4.13 8.95
CA MET A 208 9.84 3.88 10.20
C MET A 208 10.76 3.55 11.38
N LEU A 209 12.04 3.96 11.32
CA LEU A 209 13.08 3.62 12.29
C LEU A 209 13.16 4.62 13.46
N TYR A 210 12.16 5.48 13.62
CA TYR A 210 12.12 6.42 14.71
C TYR A 210 11.90 5.70 16.06
N PRO A 211 12.74 5.99 17.08
CA PRO A 211 12.61 5.35 18.39
C PRO A 211 11.48 5.99 19.21
N GLY A 212 10.83 5.18 20.04
CA GLY A 212 9.76 5.50 20.99
C GLY A 212 9.31 6.97 21.10
N LYS A 213 10.01 7.79 21.88
CA LYS A 213 9.60 9.17 22.22
C LYS A 213 9.69 10.17 21.04
N SER A 214 10.16 9.75 19.87
CA SER A 214 10.16 10.58 18.67
C SER A 214 8.73 11.00 18.31
N PRO A 215 8.49 12.26 17.91
CA PRO A 215 7.19 12.67 17.39
C PRO A 215 6.80 11.93 16.09
N TYR A 216 7.76 11.26 15.45
CA TYR A 216 7.58 10.47 14.23
C TYR A 216 7.53 8.95 14.50
N ALA A 217 7.58 8.52 15.76
CA ALA A 217 7.44 7.12 16.11
C ALA A 217 6.03 6.63 15.79
N LEU A 218 5.96 5.38 15.30
CA LEU A 218 4.69 4.71 15.10
C LEU A 218 3.96 4.59 16.44
N GLN A 219 2.65 4.82 16.39
CA GLN A 219 1.84 4.83 17.59
C GLN A 219 1.39 3.42 17.96
N PRO A 220 1.17 3.13 19.26
CA PRO A 220 0.65 1.84 19.71
C PRO A 220 -0.78 1.61 19.22
N PHE A 221 -1.11 0.35 18.92
CA PHE A 221 -2.44 -0.08 18.50
C PHE A 221 -3.61 0.49 19.30
N ARG A 222 -3.52 0.48 20.64
CA ARG A 222 -4.56 1.01 21.54
C ARG A 222 -4.91 2.48 21.27
N VAL A 223 -3.94 3.31 20.89
CA VAL A 223 -4.16 4.72 20.58
C VAL A 223 -4.98 4.84 19.29
N ALA A 224 -4.71 3.98 18.31
CA ALA A 224 -5.45 3.95 17.06
C ALA A 224 -6.92 3.56 17.26
N GLU A 225 -7.21 2.56 18.10
CA GLU A 225 -8.59 2.19 18.41
C GLU A 225 -9.37 3.33 19.10
N GLN A 226 -8.71 4.07 20.01
CA GLN A 226 -9.32 5.24 20.66
C GLN A 226 -9.62 6.37 19.66
N SER A 227 -8.69 6.62 18.73
CA SER A 227 -8.90 7.60 17.66
C SER A 227 -9.99 7.15 16.68
N GLY A 228 -10.07 5.86 16.37
CA GLY A 228 -11.13 5.31 15.51
C GLY A 228 -12.50 5.34 16.17
N ALA A 229 -12.61 5.10 17.47
CA ALA A 229 -13.87 5.26 18.21
C ALA A 229 -14.38 6.70 18.14
N LYS A 230 -13.51 7.70 18.38
CA LYS A 230 -13.86 9.12 18.20
C LYS A 230 -14.27 9.45 16.77
N PHE A 231 -13.63 8.82 15.78
CA PHE A 231 -14.01 9.00 14.38
C PHE A 231 -15.41 8.43 14.06
N ALA A 232 -15.74 7.27 14.61
CA ALA A 232 -17.09 6.70 14.49
C ALA A 232 -18.14 7.61 15.14
N GLU A 233 -17.84 8.18 16.32
CA GLU A 233 -18.69 9.18 16.99
C GLU A 233 -18.92 10.44 16.12
N LEU A 234 -17.87 10.96 15.47
CA LEU A 234 -18.00 12.10 14.54
C LEU A 234 -18.94 11.82 13.37
N LEU A 235 -19.00 10.56 12.94
CA LEU A 235 -19.92 10.11 11.89
C LEU A 235 -21.29 9.69 12.43
N SER A 236 -21.53 9.79 13.75
CA SER A 236 -22.74 9.28 14.41
C SER A 236 -23.01 7.82 14.06
N ALA A 237 -21.95 7.00 14.01
CA ALA A 237 -22.02 5.57 13.77
C ALA A 237 -21.77 4.83 15.09
N HIS A 238 -22.72 3.99 15.48
CA HIS A 238 -22.70 3.24 16.74
C HIS A 238 -22.43 1.74 16.53
N SER A 239 -22.20 1.33 15.28
CA SER A 239 -21.78 -0.01 14.92
C SER A 239 -20.89 0.00 13.67
N LEU A 240 -20.14 -1.08 13.47
CA LEU A 240 -19.34 -1.25 12.25
C LEU A 240 -20.21 -1.26 10.99
N ALA A 241 -21.42 -1.83 11.06
CA ALA A 241 -22.36 -1.81 9.95
C ALA A 241 -22.81 -0.39 9.59
N GLU A 242 -23.17 0.43 10.58
CA GLU A 242 -23.50 1.85 10.37
C GLU A 242 -22.33 2.64 9.81
N LEU A 243 -21.11 2.37 10.30
CA LEU A 243 -19.90 3.03 9.86
C LEU A 243 -19.55 2.67 8.40
N ARG A 244 -19.71 1.40 8.00
CA ARG A 244 -19.55 0.95 6.61
C ARG A 244 -20.65 1.46 5.68
N ALA A 245 -21.86 1.70 6.20
CA ALA A 245 -22.97 2.25 5.41
C ALA A 245 -22.78 3.73 5.03
N LYS A 246 -21.84 4.45 5.66
CA LYS A 246 -21.55 5.85 5.33
C LYS A 246 -21.03 6.00 3.89
N PRO A 247 -21.49 7.01 3.12
CA PRO A 247 -20.88 7.35 1.84
C PRO A 247 -19.38 7.64 1.99
N ALA A 248 -18.57 7.21 1.02
CA ALA A 248 -17.12 7.38 1.09
C ALA A 248 -16.72 8.86 1.15
N GLU A 249 -17.47 9.73 0.47
CA GLU A 249 -17.27 11.17 0.48
C GLU A 249 -17.53 11.78 1.87
N GLU A 250 -18.54 11.29 2.60
CA GLU A 250 -18.84 11.72 3.97
C GLU A 250 -17.71 11.30 4.93
N VAL A 251 -17.26 10.04 4.82
CA VAL A 251 -16.12 9.51 5.59
C VAL A 251 -14.86 10.36 5.33
N LEU A 252 -14.55 10.62 4.06
CA LEU A 252 -13.38 11.38 3.66
C LEU A 252 -13.45 12.83 4.15
N ASP A 253 -14.59 13.51 4.01
CA ASP A 253 -14.75 14.89 4.45
C ASP A 253 -14.68 15.02 5.97
N ALA A 254 -15.32 14.10 6.70
CA ALA A 254 -15.21 14.03 8.16
C ALA A 254 -13.75 13.86 8.59
N ALA A 255 -13.00 12.97 7.93
CA ALA A 255 -11.60 12.76 8.24
C ALA A 255 -10.77 14.03 7.91
N ALA A 256 -11.00 14.66 6.76
CA ALA A 256 -10.29 15.87 6.34
C ALA A 256 -10.56 17.09 7.26
N LYS A 257 -11.78 17.22 7.80
CA LYS A 257 -12.14 18.31 8.73
C LYS A 257 -11.60 18.09 10.14
N ASN A 258 -11.36 16.84 10.54
CA ASN A 258 -11.05 16.46 11.92
C ASN A 258 -9.66 15.83 12.06
N ALA A 259 -8.69 16.23 11.23
CA ALA A 259 -7.35 15.62 11.16
C ALA A 259 -6.65 15.55 12.54
N SER A 260 -6.81 16.56 13.39
CA SER A 260 -6.23 16.58 14.74
C SER A 260 -6.89 15.58 15.71
N ILE A 261 -8.17 15.26 15.51
CA ILE A 261 -8.93 14.33 16.36
C ILE A 261 -8.62 12.88 15.99
N ILE A 262 -8.57 12.60 14.68
CA ILE A 262 -8.35 11.24 14.20
C ILE A 262 -6.87 10.83 14.20
N GLY A 263 -5.94 11.79 14.26
CA GLY A 263 -4.52 11.56 14.52
C GLY A 263 -3.94 10.35 13.75
N THR A 264 -3.76 9.25 14.47
CA THR A 264 -3.12 8.01 13.99
C THR A 264 -3.99 7.15 13.09
N SER A 265 -5.30 7.36 13.03
CA SER A 265 -6.23 6.56 12.19
C SER A 265 -6.05 6.78 10.67
N ARG A 266 -4.93 7.40 10.27
CA ARG A 266 -4.51 7.69 8.90
C ARG A 266 -3.08 7.25 8.61
N LEU A 267 -2.42 6.64 9.60
CA LEU A 267 -1.00 6.30 9.57
C LEU A 267 -0.80 4.83 9.97
N PRO A 268 0.32 4.22 9.56
CA PRO A 268 0.71 2.92 10.07
C PRO A 268 0.90 2.91 11.59
N ILE A 269 0.62 1.77 12.20
CA ILE A 269 0.66 1.58 13.66
C ILE A 269 1.35 0.26 14.02
N ILE A 270 1.83 0.18 15.27
CA ILE A 270 2.36 -1.07 15.84
C ILE A 270 1.16 -1.89 16.31
N ASP A 271 0.71 -2.82 15.46
CA ASP A 271 -0.54 -3.57 15.62
C ASP A 271 -0.34 -4.97 16.20
N GLY A 272 0.90 -5.48 16.29
CA GLY A 272 1.15 -6.85 16.74
C GLY A 272 0.99 -7.89 15.63
N HIS A 273 0.56 -7.50 14.42
CA HIS A 273 0.26 -8.40 13.30
C HIS A 273 1.08 -8.06 12.04
N VAL A 274 0.78 -6.93 11.38
CA VAL A 274 1.57 -6.45 10.23
C VAL A 274 2.93 -5.92 10.72
N LEU A 275 2.92 -5.15 11.79
CA LEU A 275 4.09 -4.58 12.45
C LEU A 275 4.09 -5.06 13.91
N PRO A 276 4.78 -6.17 14.21
CA PRO A 276 4.61 -6.87 15.49
C PRO A 276 5.14 -6.08 16.70
N ILE A 277 6.20 -5.30 16.49
CA ILE A 277 6.85 -4.43 17.48
C ILE A 277 7.39 -3.19 16.71
N PRO A 278 7.94 -2.15 17.39
CA PRO A 278 8.53 -1.02 16.67
C PRO A 278 9.55 -1.47 15.61
N VAL A 279 9.47 -0.91 14.40
CA VAL A 279 10.35 -1.25 13.27
C VAL A 279 11.83 -1.01 13.65
N SER A 280 12.12 0.04 14.42
CA SER A 280 13.46 0.31 14.97
C SER A 280 14.00 -0.84 15.83
N GLU A 281 13.17 -1.50 16.63
CA GLU A 281 13.57 -2.66 17.43
C GLU A 281 13.82 -3.90 16.58
N ILE A 282 13.04 -4.11 15.51
CA ILE A 282 13.22 -5.24 14.58
C ILE A 282 14.58 -5.14 13.90
N PHE A 283 14.94 -3.96 13.41
CA PHE A 283 16.23 -3.71 12.78
C PHE A 283 17.39 -3.84 13.77
N ALA A 284 17.23 -3.32 15.00
CA ALA A 284 18.25 -3.46 16.04
C ALA A 284 18.51 -4.93 16.40
N LYS A 285 17.45 -5.74 16.55
CA LYS A 285 17.56 -7.19 16.85
C LYS A 285 18.21 -7.97 15.70
N ALA A 286 17.89 -7.63 14.45
CA ALA A 286 18.49 -8.28 13.28
C ALA A 286 19.98 -7.93 13.12
N GLY A 287 20.38 -6.71 13.46
CA GLY A 287 21.79 -6.27 13.45
C GLY A 287 22.65 -6.91 14.53
N GLY A 288 22.06 -7.33 15.67
CA GLY A 288 22.76 -8.01 16.76
C GLY A 288 23.31 -9.40 16.40
N VAL A 289 22.84 -10.01 15.31
CA VAL A 289 23.36 -11.30 14.81
C VAL A 289 24.63 -11.11 13.97
N LEU A 290 24.91 -9.90 13.47
CA LEU A 290 26.08 -9.61 12.62
C LEU A 290 27.32 -9.14 13.40
N PHE A 291 27.18 -8.85 14.70
CA PHE A 291 28.28 -8.47 15.58
C PHE A 291 28.43 -9.46 16.75
N GLY A 292 28.16 -10.75 16.50
CA GLY A 292 28.60 -11.83 17.38
C GLY A 292 30.13 -11.87 17.41
N GLU A 293 30.67 -11.39 18.52
CA GLU A 293 32.04 -11.50 19.02
C GLU A 293 33.01 -12.29 18.14
N VAL A 294 33.92 -11.55 17.48
CA VAL A 294 35.27 -12.07 17.21
C VAL A 294 36.02 -11.96 18.53
N GLY A 295 35.94 -13.01 19.34
CA GLY A 295 36.71 -13.22 20.57
C GLY A 295 37.38 -14.58 20.51
#